data_AF-A0A7W8JYC8-F1
#
_entry.id   AF-A0A7W8JYC8-F1
#
_cell.length_a   1.000
_cell.length_b   1.000
_cell.length_c   1.000
_cell.angle_alpha   90.00
_cell.angle_beta   90.00
_cell.angle_gamma   90.00
#
_symmetry.space_group_name_H-M   'P 1'
#
loop_
_entity.id
_entity.type
_entity.pdbx_description
1 polymer ?
#
loop_
_entity_poly.entity_id
_entity_poly.type
_entity_poly.pdbx_seq_one_letter_code
_entity_poly.pdbx_strand_id
1 'polypeptide(L)'
;MVSLPPMNWCWPDDFPDPFESPHRDHALRAAIQPQWPELGFYDATSLSAAITPDTVEVGDDMDDLADLVKNLSEAVQLASTDLPGGLSWLRFTADAHWGDHVDDLIHHLNFIVASGAQGPV
;
A
#
# COMPACT_ATOMS: atom_id res chain seq x y z
N MET A 1 -29.07 -5.74 -1.21
CA MET A 1 -28.28 -4.49 -1.34
C MET A 1 -27.58 -4.29 -0.01
N VAL A 2 -26.26 -4.46 0.02
CA VAL A 2 -25.48 -4.16 1.23
C VAL A 2 -25.11 -2.69 1.15
N SER A 3 -25.59 -1.91 2.11
CA SER A 3 -25.24 -0.49 2.25
C SER A 3 -23.80 -0.41 2.75
N LEU A 4 -22.90 0.12 1.92
CA LEU A 4 -21.56 0.49 2.39
C LEU A 4 -21.71 1.68 3.37
N PRO A 5 -20.96 1.71 4.47
CA PRO A 5 -20.96 2.87 5.37
C PRO A 5 -20.47 4.10 4.61
N PRO A 6 -20.88 5.32 5.02
CA PRO A 6 -20.35 6.54 4.44
C PRO A 6 -18.85 6.59 4.71
N MET A 7 -18.06 6.37 3.66
CA MET A 7 -16.61 6.54 3.64
C MET A 7 -16.31 8.02 3.81
N ASN A 8 -16.38 8.52 5.04
CA ASN A 8 -15.95 9.86 5.41
C ASN A 8 -14.44 9.84 5.70
N TRP A 9 -13.66 9.19 4.83
CA TRP A 9 -12.23 9.43 4.79
C TRP A 9 -12.08 10.80 4.12
N CYS A 10 -11.73 11.81 4.91
CA CYS A 10 -11.17 13.03 4.36
C CYS A 10 -9.92 12.62 3.59
N TRP A 11 -10.04 12.56 2.26
CA TRP A 11 -8.92 12.26 1.38
C TRP A 11 -7.88 13.38 1.53
N PRO A 12 -6.58 13.12 1.40
CA PRO A 12 -5.53 14.10 1.71
C PRO A 12 -5.37 15.21 0.66
N ASP A 13 -6.47 15.68 0.05
CA ASP A 13 -6.49 16.89 -0.77
C ASP A 13 -6.23 18.17 0.06
N ASP A 14 -6.23 18.06 1.40
CA ASP A 14 -5.85 19.13 2.34
C ASP A 14 -4.33 19.21 2.63
N PHE A 15 -3.50 18.36 2.03
CA PHE A 15 -2.04 18.37 2.24
C PHE A 15 -1.31 18.94 1.01
N PRO A 16 -0.45 19.94 1.17
CA PRO A 16 0.27 20.53 0.03
C PRO A 16 1.19 19.51 -0.67
N ASP A 17 1.03 19.45 -1.99
CA ASP A 17 1.75 18.80 -3.11
C ASP A 17 3.30 18.60 -2.97
N PRO A 18 3.97 17.69 -3.73
CA PRO A 18 3.81 16.21 -3.82
C PRO A 18 5.15 15.43 -3.91
N PHE A 19 6.30 16.00 -3.54
CA PHE A 19 7.58 15.28 -3.69
C PHE A 19 8.08 14.79 -2.33
N GLU A 20 7.92 13.48 -2.10
CA GLU A 20 8.59 12.71 -1.04
C GLU A 20 8.52 13.35 0.35
N SER A 21 7.32 13.46 0.93
CA SER A 21 7.26 13.72 2.37
C SER A 21 7.15 12.38 3.10
N PRO A 22 8.17 11.95 3.86
CA PRO A 22 8.06 10.81 4.79
C PRO A 22 6.82 10.91 5.69
N HIS A 23 6.31 12.13 5.90
CA HIS A 23 5.11 12.39 6.67
C HIS A 23 3.82 11.82 6.06
N ARG A 24 3.71 11.68 4.73
CA ARG A 24 2.51 11.12 4.09
C ARG A 24 2.40 9.62 4.36
N ASP A 25 3.49 8.89 4.19
CA ASP A 25 3.53 7.44 4.40
C ASP A 25 3.35 7.13 5.89
N HIS A 26 3.95 7.94 6.77
CA HIS A 26 3.71 7.85 8.21
C HIS A 26 2.26 8.12 8.61
N ALA A 27 1.59 9.10 8.01
CA ALA A 27 0.19 9.43 8.34
C ALA A 27 -0.77 8.34 7.85
N LEU A 28 -0.56 7.83 6.64
CA LEU A 28 -1.36 6.76 6.07
C LEU A 28 -1.18 5.46 6.88
N ARG A 29 0.07 5.11 7.18
CA ARG A 29 0.41 3.99 8.06
C ARG A 29 -0.25 4.10 9.43
N ALA A 30 -0.17 5.28 10.06
CA ALA A 30 -0.82 5.52 11.36
C ALA A 30 -2.35 5.40 11.31
N ALA A 31 -2.97 5.70 10.17
CA ALA A 31 -4.41 5.55 9.97
C ALA A 31 -4.83 4.10 9.69
N ILE A 32 -4.01 3.33 8.97
CA ILE A 32 -4.31 1.97 8.52
C ILE A 32 -3.94 0.93 9.58
N GLN A 33 -2.76 1.01 10.18
CA GLN A 33 -2.20 -0.02 11.04
C GLN A 33 -3.11 -0.42 12.22
N PRO A 34 -3.87 0.50 12.87
CA PRO A 34 -4.81 0.09 13.93
C PRO A 34 -5.96 -0.81 13.45
N GLN A 35 -6.30 -0.81 12.16
CA GLN A 35 -7.38 -1.63 11.60
C GLN A 35 -6.91 -3.05 11.27
N TRP A 36 -5.64 -3.21 10.92
CA TRP A 36 -5.02 -4.47 10.52
C TRP A 36 -3.65 -4.62 11.19
N PRO A 37 -3.62 -4.95 12.50
CA PRO A 37 -2.37 -5.04 13.26
C PRO A 37 -1.44 -6.17 12.81
N GLU A 38 -1.94 -7.11 11.99
CA GLU A 38 -1.16 -8.18 11.39
C GLU A 38 -0.31 -7.72 10.20
N LEU A 39 -0.61 -6.54 9.64
CA LEU A 39 0.15 -5.97 8.54
C LEU A 39 1.35 -5.16 9.05
N GLY A 40 2.46 -5.26 8.34
CA GLY A 40 3.69 -4.57 8.71
C GLY A 40 4.90 -5.12 7.97
N PHE A 41 6.06 -5.12 8.64
CA PHE A 41 7.27 -5.69 8.08
C PHE A 41 7.23 -7.21 8.06
N TYR A 42 7.69 -7.81 6.97
CA TYR A 42 7.81 -9.26 6.81
C TYR A 42 9.07 -9.63 6.04
N ASP A 43 9.55 -10.85 6.24
CA ASP A 43 10.62 -11.43 5.42
C ASP A 43 10.03 -11.79 4.05
N ALA A 44 10.43 -11.09 3.00
CA ALA A 44 9.86 -11.27 1.67
C ALA A 44 10.14 -12.66 1.07
N THR A 45 11.18 -13.36 1.56
CA THR A 45 11.50 -14.72 1.11
C THR A 45 10.60 -15.76 1.76
N SER A 46 10.38 -15.66 3.07
CA SER A 46 9.59 -16.65 3.83
C SER A 46 8.12 -16.24 4.05
N LEU A 47 7.77 -15.01 3.70
CA LEU A 47 6.50 -14.33 3.98
C LEU A 47 6.16 -14.24 5.47
N SER A 48 7.14 -14.47 6.35
CA SER A 48 6.95 -14.47 7.79
C SER A 48 7.06 -13.07 8.37
N ALA A 49 6.21 -12.72 9.34
CA ALA A 49 6.36 -11.50 10.13
C ALA A 49 7.63 -11.50 11.03
N ALA A 50 8.31 -12.64 11.17
CA ALA A 50 9.55 -12.75 11.93
C ALA A 50 10.76 -12.33 11.08
N ILE A 51 11.29 -11.12 11.33
CA ILE A 51 12.56 -10.67 10.74
C ILE A 51 13.72 -11.24 11.54
N THR A 52 14.64 -11.91 10.86
CA THR A 52 15.81 -12.58 11.47
C THR A 52 17.11 -12.04 10.87
N PRO A 53 18.28 -12.33 11.48
CA PRO A 53 19.56 -11.96 10.89
C PRO A 53 19.84 -12.58 9.50
N ASP A 54 19.15 -13.68 9.15
CA ASP A 54 19.27 -14.35 7.85
C ASP A 54 18.25 -13.84 6.82
N THR A 55 17.36 -12.92 7.20
CA THR A 55 16.40 -12.30 6.28
C THR A 55 17.14 -11.49 5.23
N VAL A 56 17.01 -11.89 3.97
CA VAL A 56 17.70 -11.28 2.83
C VAL A 56 16.97 -10.03 2.34
N GLU A 57 15.65 -10.03 2.45
CA GLU A 57 14.78 -8.98 1.94
C GLU A 57 13.59 -8.79 2.89
N VAL A 58 13.27 -7.53 3.18
CA VAL A 58 12.18 -7.14 4.06
C VAL A 58 11.13 -6.43 3.23
N GLY A 59 9.93 -7.00 3.17
CA GLY A 59 8.74 -6.34 2.64
C GLY A 59 8.01 -5.55 3.72
N ASP A 60 7.11 -4.66 3.29
CA ASP A 60 6.33 -3.80 4.17
C ASP A 60 4.93 -3.55 3.61
N ASP A 61 3.92 -4.25 4.14
CA ASP A 61 2.54 -4.13 3.65
C ASP A 61 2.01 -2.69 3.67
N MET A 62 2.52 -1.87 4.61
CA MET A 62 2.07 -0.48 4.75
C MET A 62 2.69 0.41 3.69
N ASP A 63 3.92 0.12 3.28
CA ASP A 63 4.61 0.78 2.16
C ASP A 63 3.90 0.40 0.85
N ASP A 64 3.63 -0.90 0.66
CA ASP A 64 2.92 -1.42 -0.51
C ASP A 64 1.54 -0.75 -0.69
N LEU A 65 0.76 -0.64 0.40
CA LEU A 65 -0.53 0.06 0.38
C LEU A 65 -0.38 1.55 0.14
N ALA A 66 0.65 2.20 0.69
CA ALA A 66 0.89 3.63 0.51
C ALA A 66 1.25 3.97 -0.92
N ASP A 67 2.14 3.20 -1.52
CA ASP A 67 2.54 3.38 -2.91
C ASP A 67 1.41 3.09 -3.88
N LEU A 68 0.54 2.12 -3.58
CA LEU A 68 -0.67 1.90 -4.37
C LEU A 68 -1.60 3.11 -4.34
N VAL A 69 -1.91 3.63 -3.15
CA VAL A 69 -2.75 4.82 -3.00
C VAL A 69 -2.14 6.00 -3.76
N LYS A 70 -0.82 6.20 -3.64
CA LYS A 70 -0.10 7.29 -4.31
C LYS A 70 -0.16 7.16 -5.84
N ASN A 71 0.31 6.05 -6.40
CA ASN A 71 0.44 5.87 -7.85
C ASN A 71 -0.91 5.93 -8.55
N LEU A 72 -1.96 5.33 -7.96
CA LEU A 72 -3.31 5.39 -8.52
C LEU A 72 -3.90 6.80 -8.41
N SER A 73 -3.66 7.53 -7.32
CA SER A 73 -4.12 8.92 -7.16
C SER A 73 -3.46 9.84 -8.19
N GLU A 74 -2.16 9.71 -8.41
CA GLU A 74 -1.41 10.48 -9.41
C GLU A 74 -1.94 10.24 -10.83
N ALA A 75 -2.19 8.98 -11.18
CA ALA A 75 -2.79 8.64 -12.47
C ALA A 75 -4.17 9.30 -12.66
N VAL A 76 -5.02 9.29 -11.63
CA VAL A 76 -6.35 9.92 -11.65
C VAL A 76 -6.23 11.44 -11.77
N GLN A 77 -5.32 12.07 -11.01
CA GLN A 77 -5.09 13.52 -11.09
C GLN A 77 -4.59 13.93 -12.47
N LEU A 78 -3.64 13.19 -13.05
CA LEU A 78 -3.16 13.47 -14.40
C LEU A 78 -4.28 13.29 -15.43
N ALA A 79 -5.08 12.22 -15.32
CA ALA A 79 -6.21 11.99 -16.22
C ALA A 79 -7.27 13.10 -16.19
N SER A 80 -7.35 13.89 -15.11
CA SER A 80 -8.28 15.03 -15.00
C SER A 80 -7.95 16.19 -15.95
N THR A 81 -6.68 16.30 -16.38
CA THR A 81 -6.21 17.36 -17.30
C THR A 81 -5.65 16.81 -18.61
N ASP A 82 -5.14 15.57 -18.61
CA ASP A 82 -4.62 14.85 -19.77
C ASP A 82 -4.95 13.36 -19.65
N LEU A 83 -6.08 12.94 -20.23
CA LEU A 83 -6.55 11.55 -20.15
C LEU A 83 -5.58 10.53 -20.78
N PRO A 84 -5.07 10.73 -22.02
CA PRO A 84 -4.04 9.84 -22.58
C PRO A 84 -2.75 9.79 -21.75
N GLY A 85 -2.30 10.93 -21.21
CA GLY A 85 -1.15 11.01 -20.32
C GLY A 85 -1.36 10.21 -19.04
N GLY A 86 -2.52 10.39 -18.39
CA GLY A 86 -2.91 9.64 -17.19
C GLY A 86 -2.95 8.13 -17.41
N LEU A 87 -3.50 7.68 -18.53
CA LEU A 87 -3.50 6.25 -18.89
C LEU A 87 -2.08 5.72 -19.14
N SER A 88 -1.25 6.50 -19.82
CA SER A 88 0.14 6.13 -20.10
C SER A 88 0.96 6.05 -18.80
N TRP A 89 0.76 7.00 -17.89
CA TRP A 89 1.37 7.02 -16.56
C TRP A 89 0.94 5.80 -15.74
N LEU A 90 -0.37 5.55 -15.65
CA LEU A 90 -0.91 4.40 -14.92
C LEU A 90 -0.28 3.08 -15.37
N ARG A 91 -0.16 2.89 -16.69
CA ARG A 91 0.44 1.67 -17.25
C ARG A 91 1.95 1.59 -17.00
N PHE A 92 2.65 2.70 -17.19
CA PHE A 92 4.10 2.76 -16.98
C PHE A 92 4.46 2.47 -15.53
N THR A 93 3.78 3.12 -14.57
CA THR A 93 4.07 2.92 -13.15
C THR A 93 3.60 1.54 -12.66
N ALA A 94 2.66 0.89 -13.35
CA ALA A 94 2.32 -0.50 -13.06
C ALA A 94 3.52 -1.41 -13.34
N ASP A 95 4.14 -1.26 -14.51
CA ASP A 95 5.25 -2.10 -14.94
C ASP A 95 6.58 -1.76 -14.23
N ALA A 96 6.70 -0.54 -13.70
CA ALA A 96 7.96 -0.05 -13.13
C ALA A 96 7.94 0.06 -11.59
N HIS A 97 6.78 -0.05 -10.94
CA HIS A 97 6.67 0.22 -9.51
C HIS A 97 5.47 -0.46 -8.83
N TRP A 98 4.26 0.11 -8.93
CA TRP A 98 3.14 -0.32 -8.08
C TRP A 98 2.66 -1.75 -8.37
N GLY A 99 2.96 -2.30 -9.56
CA GLY A 99 2.66 -3.69 -9.88
C GLY A 99 3.40 -4.68 -8.97
N ASP A 100 4.68 -4.43 -8.69
CA ASP A 100 5.48 -5.28 -7.80
C ASP A 100 4.92 -5.23 -6.37
N HIS A 101 4.62 -4.02 -5.87
CA HIS A 101 3.97 -3.84 -4.56
C HIS A 101 2.60 -4.55 -4.45
N VAL A 102 1.81 -4.63 -5.53
CA VAL A 102 0.55 -5.40 -5.53
C VAL A 102 0.83 -6.89 -5.37
N ASP A 103 1.80 -7.41 -6.10
CA ASP A 103 2.12 -8.83 -6.07
C ASP A 103 2.67 -9.22 -4.69
N ASP A 104 3.53 -8.40 -4.11
CA ASP A 104 4.09 -8.56 -2.77
C ASP A 104 2.99 -8.53 -1.69
N LEU A 105 2.13 -7.51 -1.71
CA LEU A 105 1.01 -7.40 -0.80
C LEU A 105 0.04 -8.59 -0.94
N ILE A 106 -0.28 -9.03 -2.16
CA ILE A 106 -1.15 -10.19 -2.38
C ILE A 106 -0.51 -11.46 -1.82
N HIS A 107 0.80 -11.66 -2.02
CA HIS A 107 1.50 -12.82 -1.49
C HIS A 107 1.45 -12.87 0.03
N HIS A 108 1.77 -11.75 0.69
CA HIS A 108 1.77 -11.72 2.15
C HIS A 108 0.35 -11.80 2.74
N LEU A 109 -0.64 -11.13 2.15
CA LEU A 109 -2.04 -11.27 2.58
C LEU A 109 -2.54 -12.72 2.50
N ASN A 110 -2.20 -13.44 1.43
CA ASN A 110 -2.53 -14.85 1.29
C ASN A 110 -1.85 -15.69 2.38
N PHE A 111 -0.60 -15.40 2.71
CA PHE A 111 0.12 -16.05 3.80
C PHE A 111 -0.55 -15.79 5.16
N ILE A 112 -0.91 -14.54 5.48
CA ILE A 112 -1.58 -14.17 6.75
C ILE A 112 -2.91 -14.91 6.89
N VAL A 113 -3.72 -14.92 5.82
CA VAL A 113 -5.03 -15.58 5.81
C VAL A 113 -4.88 -17.10 5.98
N ALA A 114 -3.91 -17.72 5.30
CA ALA A 114 -3.66 -19.15 5.40
C ALA A 114 -3.07 -19.57 6.77
N SER A 115 -2.20 -18.72 7.35
CA SER A 115 -1.55 -18.96 8.64
C SER A 115 -2.48 -18.69 9.84
N GLY A 116 -3.69 -18.18 9.58
CA GLY A 116 -4.73 -17.96 10.56
C GLY A 116 -4.38 -16.86 11.54
N ALA A 117 -4.06 -15.66 11.03
CA ALA A 117 -3.88 -14.40 11.79
C ALA A 117 -3.40 -14.65 13.24
N GLN A 118 -2.21 -15.24 13.38
CA GLN A 118 -1.56 -15.34 14.68
C GLN A 118 -1.06 -13.94 14.99
N GLY A 119 -1.93 -13.14 15.62
CA GLY A 119 -1.55 -11.84 16.17
C GLY A 119 -0.34 -11.97 17.11
N PRO A 120 0.38 -10.86 17.33
CA PRO A 120 1.58 -10.87 18.15
C PRO A 120 1.28 -11.38 19.57
N VAL A 121 2.14 -12.27 20.07
CA VAL A 121 2.19 -12.72 21.47
C VAL A 121 2.76 -11.61 22.35
#